data_AF-A0A2D0K0X6-F1
#
_entry.id   AF-A0A2D0K0X6-F1
#
_cell.length_a   1.000
_cell.length_b   1.000
_cell.length_c   1.000
_cell.angle_alpha   90.00
_cell.angle_beta   90.00
_cell.angle_gamma   90.00
#
_symmetry.space_group_name_H-M   'P 1'
#
loop_
_entity.id
_entity.type
_entity.pdbx_description
1 polymer ?
#
loop_
_entity_poly.entity_id
_entity_poly.type
_entity_poly.pdbx_seq_one_letter_code
_entity_poly.pdbx_strand_id
1 'polypeptide(L)'
;MYEMNKLQQLTTFLRENLPELTGKTEFTSEMGEIRFIQAQRDLGLGQYQMFIKPGEQLQQQRAEVSQRVTQEGSWIRQTDQTINESSMHREIKADTETRTVITRDTTIQATDKTLVLGTSTLLAGAVQQVAEGDYSLATSSNYLASVGKNASIDVGQTLIEKIGLLKQSIAGVKQKIVAPVV
;
A
#
# COMPACT_ATOMS: atom_id res chain seq x y z
N MET A 1 -4.65 2.03 62.57
CA MET A 1 -4.80 1.75 61.12
C MET A 1 -3.85 0.65 60.74
N TYR A 2 -4.30 -0.30 59.93
CA TYR A 2 -3.46 -0.77 58.83
C TYR A 2 -4.20 -0.30 57.58
N GLU A 3 -3.70 0.75 56.94
CA GLU A 3 -4.25 1.13 55.63
C GLU A 3 -3.93 0.02 54.63
N MET A 4 -4.89 -0.29 53.77
CA MET A 4 -4.76 -1.33 52.76
C MET A 4 -3.64 -0.95 51.78
N ASN A 5 -2.65 -1.82 51.57
CA ASN A 5 -1.57 -1.60 50.60
C ASN A 5 -2.16 -1.45 49.17
N LYS A 6 -1.57 -0.61 48.32
CA LYS A 6 -1.93 -0.45 46.89
C LYS A 6 -2.14 -1.79 46.15
N LEU A 7 -1.35 -2.82 46.47
CA LEU A 7 -1.50 -4.16 45.90
C LEU A 7 -2.81 -4.84 46.32
N GLN A 8 -3.15 -4.79 47.61
CA GLN A 8 -4.38 -5.35 48.15
C GLN A 8 -5.61 -4.59 47.64
N GLN A 9 -5.53 -3.26 47.51
CA GLN A 9 -6.57 -2.43 46.90
C GLN A 9 -6.85 -2.87 45.44
N LEU A 10 -5.80 -3.17 44.67
CA LEU A 10 -5.90 -3.68 43.31
C LEU A 10 -6.54 -5.08 43.26
N THR A 11 -6.17 -6.00 44.16
CA THR A 11 -6.81 -7.34 44.26
C THR A 11 -8.31 -7.24 44.55
N THR A 12 -8.71 -6.37 45.49
CA THR A 12 -10.13 -6.15 45.82
C THR A 12 -10.90 -5.58 44.64
N PHE A 13 -10.37 -4.53 44.01
CA PHE A 13 -10.97 -3.90 42.82
C PHE A 13 -11.22 -4.91 41.69
N LEU A 14 -10.28 -5.83 41.45
CA LEU A 14 -10.42 -6.87 40.42
C LEU A 14 -11.45 -7.94 40.80
N ARG A 15 -11.56 -8.35 42.07
CA ARG A 15 -12.61 -9.30 42.50
C ARG A 15 -14.02 -8.75 42.38
N GLU A 16 -14.22 -7.48 42.72
CA GLU A 16 -15.55 -6.86 42.77
C GLU A 16 -16.10 -6.54 41.36
N ASN A 17 -15.23 -6.47 40.36
CA ASN A 17 -15.58 -6.01 39.01
C ASN A 17 -15.31 -7.04 37.89
N LEU A 18 -14.96 -8.30 38.23
CA LEU A 18 -14.72 -9.39 37.26
C LEU A 18 -15.39 -10.72 37.71
N PRO A 19 -15.68 -11.66 36.77
CA PRO A 19 -16.25 -12.96 37.10
C PRO A 19 -15.33 -13.87 37.93
N GLU A 20 -15.91 -14.89 38.57
CA GLU A 20 -15.30 -15.75 39.61
C GLU A 20 -13.99 -16.49 39.24
N LEU A 21 -13.59 -16.47 37.96
CA LEU A 21 -12.39 -17.12 37.43
C LEU A 21 -11.14 -16.22 37.46
N THR A 22 -11.28 -14.88 37.36
CA THR A 22 -10.14 -13.94 37.29
C THR A 22 -9.69 -13.42 38.66
N GLY A 23 -10.48 -13.68 39.71
CA GLY A 23 -10.12 -13.42 41.10
C GLY A 23 -9.37 -14.58 41.79
N LYS A 24 -9.19 -15.72 41.12
CA LYS A 24 -8.45 -16.91 41.62
C LYS A 24 -7.01 -16.91 41.12
N THR A 25 -6.45 -15.71 41.17
CA THR A 25 -5.12 -15.31 40.72
C THR A 25 -4.66 -14.17 41.67
N GLU A 26 -4.12 -14.43 42.88
CA GLU A 26 -3.81 -15.71 43.55
C GLU A 26 -3.00 -16.71 42.66
N PHE A 27 -2.01 -16.19 41.93
CA PHE A 27 -1.50 -16.78 40.69
C PHE A 27 -0.73 -18.11 40.87
N THR A 28 -1.30 -19.22 40.38
CA THR A 28 -0.49 -20.34 39.89
C THR A 28 0.41 -19.78 38.79
N SER A 29 1.73 -19.92 38.94
CA SER A 29 2.72 -18.91 38.51
C SER A 29 3.07 -18.87 37.01
N GLU A 30 2.09 -19.08 36.12
CA GLU A 30 2.32 -19.47 34.72
C GLU A 30 1.59 -18.61 33.67
N MET A 31 0.90 -17.52 34.05
CA MET A 31 0.22 -16.61 33.10
C MET A 31 0.73 -15.17 33.21
N GLY A 32 1.10 -14.57 32.06
CA GLY A 32 1.78 -13.27 31.94
C GLY A 32 0.90 -12.01 31.98
N GLU A 33 1.54 -10.83 31.86
CA GLU A 33 1.01 -9.49 32.21
C GLU A 33 -0.22 -8.96 31.42
N ILE A 34 -0.99 -8.04 32.05
CA ILE A 34 -2.18 -7.33 31.54
C ILE A 34 -2.08 -5.81 31.84
N ARG A 35 -2.64 -4.90 31.01
CA ARG A 35 -2.67 -3.43 31.22
C ARG A 35 -4.03 -2.78 30.81
N PHE A 36 -4.30 -1.55 31.26
CA PHE A 36 -5.60 -0.85 31.16
C PHE A 36 -5.49 0.62 30.68
N ILE A 37 -6.51 1.18 29.99
CA ILE A 37 -6.60 2.60 29.55
C ILE A 37 -8.00 3.22 29.75
N GLN A 38 -8.06 4.53 30.01
CA GLN A 38 -9.20 5.25 30.60
C GLN A 38 -10.24 5.70 29.55
N ALA A 39 -11.53 5.39 29.75
CA ALA A 39 -12.61 5.76 28.83
C ALA A 39 -13.56 6.81 29.43
N GLN A 40 -13.84 7.87 28.66
CA GLN A 40 -14.79 8.97 28.95
C GLN A 40 -14.53 9.77 30.25
N ARG A 41 -13.78 10.87 30.12
CA ARG A 41 -13.42 11.76 31.24
C ARG A 41 -14.59 12.62 31.76
N ASP A 42 -15.60 12.86 30.93
CA ASP A 42 -16.67 13.84 31.20
C ASP A 42 -17.87 13.30 32.00
N LEU A 43 -17.91 11.98 32.26
CA LEU A 43 -18.99 11.31 32.99
C LEU A 43 -18.59 10.84 34.40
N GLY A 44 -17.35 11.09 34.84
CA GLY A 44 -16.91 10.85 36.23
C GLY A 44 -16.82 9.38 36.69
N LEU A 45 -17.09 8.41 35.82
CA LEU A 45 -17.28 6.99 36.18
C LEU A 45 -15.99 6.14 36.29
N GLY A 46 -14.82 6.68 35.95
CA GLY A 46 -13.53 6.08 36.31
C GLY A 46 -13.19 4.71 35.69
N GLN A 47 -13.93 4.24 34.68
CA GLN A 47 -13.73 2.93 34.07
C GLN A 47 -12.57 2.92 33.05
N TYR A 48 -11.82 1.82 33.04
CA TYR A 48 -10.75 1.55 32.09
C TYR A 48 -11.09 0.27 31.31
N GLN A 49 -11.05 0.32 29.98
CA GLN A 49 -11.42 -0.82 29.13
C GLN A 49 -10.43 -1.01 27.98
N MET A 50 -9.87 -2.21 27.86
CA MET A 50 -9.27 -2.64 26.59
C MET A 50 -10.41 -2.93 25.61
N PHE A 51 -10.55 -2.10 24.57
CA PHE A 51 -11.59 -2.24 23.54
C PHE A 51 -11.19 -3.27 22.47
N ILE A 52 -10.84 -4.47 22.93
CA ILE A 52 -10.44 -5.64 22.15
C ILE A 52 -11.52 -6.70 22.38
N LYS A 53 -12.29 -7.04 21.34
CA LYS A 53 -13.36 -8.04 21.43
C LYS A 53 -12.77 -9.46 21.49
N PRO A 54 -13.51 -10.45 22.02
CA PRO A 54 -13.12 -11.85 21.92
C PRO A 54 -12.87 -12.24 20.45
N GLY A 55 -11.69 -12.82 20.19
CA GLY A 55 -11.22 -13.19 18.84
C GLY A 55 -10.38 -12.11 18.13
N GLU A 56 -10.27 -10.90 18.67
CA GLU A 56 -9.35 -9.88 18.16
C GLU A 56 -7.94 -10.01 18.77
N GLN A 57 -6.93 -9.64 17.99
CA GLN A 57 -5.55 -9.50 18.45
C GLN A 57 -5.07 -8.08 18.16
N LEU A 58 -4.50 -7.40 19.16
CA LEU A 58 -3.92 -6.06 19.00
C LEU A 58 -2.50 -6.04 19.56
N GLN A 59 -1.52 -5.73 18.71
CA GLN A 59 -0.16 -5.36 19.10
C GLN A 59 -0.01 -3.85 18.91
N GLN A 60 0.25 -3.10 19.98
CA GLN A 60 0.28 -1.64 19.95
C GLN A 60 1.45 -1.08 20.75
N GLN A 61 2.14 -0.08 20.18
CA GLN A 61 3.15 0.72 20.91
C GLN A 61 2.57 2.07 21.36
N ARG A 62 1.86 2.77 20.45
CA ARG A 62 1.14 4.02 20.68
C ARG A 62 -0.09 4.08 19.77
N ALA A 63 -0.91 5.13 19.87
CA ALA A 63 -2.16 5.25 19.11
C ALA A 63 -1.95 5.08 17.59
N GLU A 64 -0.88 5.65 17.06
CA GLU A 64 -0.55 5.71 15.63
C GLU A 64 0.25 4.49 15.12
N VAL A 65 0.72 3.62 16.03
CA VAL A 65 1.62 2.49 15.73
C VAL A 65 1.04 1.20 16.28
N SER A 66 0.40 0.42 15.40
CA SER A 66 -0.29 -0.82 15.75
C SER A 66 -0.38 -1.85 14.61
N GLN A 67 -0.59 -3.11 15.00
CA GLN A 67 -1.09 -4.18 14.15
C GLN A 67 -2.31 -4.81 14.84
N ARG A 68 -3.44 -4.89 14.12
CA ARG A 68 -4.70 -5.44 14.62
C ARG A 68 -5.20 -6.54 13.67
N VAL A 69 -5.64 -7.64 14.27
CA VAL A 69 -6.53 -8.62 13.64
C VAL A 69 -7.91 -8.40 14.25
N THR A 70 -8.90 -8.11 13.40
CA THR A 70 -10.30 -7.92 13.84
C THR A 70 -11.02 -9.26 13.99
N GLN A 71 -12.25 -9.23 14.54
CA GLN A 71 -13.03 -10.43 14.82
C GLN A 71 -13.42 -11.18 13.53
N GLU A 72 -13.66 -10.45 12.44
CA GLU A 72 -13.90 -11.00 11.10
C GLU A 72 -12.63 -11.37 10.32
N GLY A 73 -11.45 -11.22 10.94
CA GLY A 73 -10.15 -11.64 10.38
C GLY A 73 -9.40 -10.57 9.59
N SER A 74 -9.91 -9.34 9.51
CA SER A 74 -9.23 -8.23 8.81
C SER A 74 -7.90 -7.89 9.47
N TRP A 75 -6.82 -7.84 8.69
CA TRP A 75 -5.50 -7.36 9.13
C TRP A 75 -5.36 -5.86 8.86
N ILE A 76 -5.05 -5.10 9.92
CA ILE A 76 -4.80 -3.66 9.85
C ILE A 76 -3.41 -3.38 10.42
N ARG A 77 -2.56 -2.69 9.65
CA ARG A 77 -1.22 -2.26 10.08
C ARG A 77 -1.09 -0.76 9.89
N GLN A 78 -0.71 -0.04 10.94
CA GLN A 78 -0.49 1.40 10.93
C GLN A 78 0.83 1.75 11.62
N THR A 79 1.57 2.71 11.04
CA THR A 79 2.81 3.25 11.59
C THR A 79 3.09 4.63 11.01
N ASP A 80 3.65 5.52 11.82
CA ASP A 80 4.22 6.81 11.43
C ASP A 80 5.74 6.72 11.14
N GLN A 81 6.36 5.55 11.39
CA GLN A 81 7.76 5.21 11.12
C GLN A 81 7.91 4.26 9.93
N THR A 82 9.16 4.13 9.46
CA THR A 82 9.58 3.26 8.35
C THR A 82 9.10 1.81 8.47
N ILE A 83 8.56 1.28 7.36
CA ILE A 83 8.38 -0.15 7.14
C ILE A 83 9.55 -0.67 6.32
N ASN A 84 10.34 -1.58 6.89
CA ASN A 84 11.28 -2.40 6.13
C ASN A 84 10.70 -3.79 5.94
N GLU A 85 10.78 -4.31 4.71
CA GLU A 85 10.34 -5.65 4.34
C GLU A 85 11.40 -6.26 3.43
N SER A 86 11.89 -7.45 3.77
CA SER A 86 12.88 -8.20 2.98
C SER A 86 12.46 -9.66 2.97
N SER A 87 12.48 -10.28 1.80
CA SER A 87 11.95 -11.61 1.55
C SER A 87 12.69 -12.26 0.39
N MET A 88 13.06 -13.54 0.51
CA MET A 88 13.59 -14.33 -0.61
C MET A 88 12.55 -14.53 -1.72
N HIS A 89 11.28 -14.67 -1.33
CA HIS A 89 10.15 -14.84 -2.24
C HIS A 89 8.92 -14.15 -1.64
N ARG A 90 8.10 -13.55 -2.50
CA ARG A 90 6.82 -12.93 -2.14
C ARG A 90 5.81 -13.20 -3.25
N GLU A 91 4.64 -13.67 -2.88
CA GLU A 91 3.46 -13.72 -3.73
C GLU A 91 2.39 -12.81 -3.11
N ILE A 92 1.67 -12.04 -3.94
CA ILE A 92 0.53 -11.22 -3.51
C ILE A 92 -0.66 -11.66 -4.34
N LYS A 93 -1.74 -12.05 -3.67
CA LYS A 93 -3.04 -12.41 -4.28
C LYS A 93 -4.12 -11.62 -3.58
N ALA A 94 -4.88 -10.83 -4.35
CA ALA A 94 -6.01 -10.05 -3.88
C ALA A 94 -6.99 -9.83 -5.03
N ASP A 95 -8.29 -9.80 -4.74
CA ASP A 95 -9.31 -9.46 -5.74
C ASP A 95 -9.27 -7.97 -6.12
N THR A 96 -8.70 -7.13 -5.26
CA THR A 96 -8.48 -5.69 -5.49
C THR A 96 -7.30 -5.20 -4.65
N GLU A 97 -6.38 -4.44 -5.27
CA GLU A 97 -5.31 -3.70 -4.58
C GLU A 97 -5.49 -2.20 -4.88
N THR A 98 -5.27 -1.34 -3.89
CA THR A 98 -5.24 0.12 -4.07
C THR A 98 -4.08 0.70 -3.27
N ARG A 99 -3.33 1.62 -3.89
CA ARG A 99 -2.13 2.22 -3.29
C ARG A 99 -2.16 3.73 -3.51
N THR A 100 -2.08 4.48 -2.41
CA THR A 100 -1.78 5.91 -2.45
C THR A 100 -0.36 6.11 -1.94
N VAL A 101 0.52 6.59 -2.79
CA VAL A 101 1.95 6.83 -2.50
C VAL A 101 2.35 8.21 -2.99
N ILE A 102 3.24 8.89 -2.27
CA ILE A 102 3.74 10.22 -2.68
C ILE A 102 4.85 10.05 -3.72
N THR A 103 5.81 9.15 -3.44
CA THR A 103 6.90 8.77 -4.34
C THR A 103 7.03 7.25 -4.34
N ARG A 104 7.39 6.66 -5.48
CA ARG A 104 7.74 5.25 -5.61
C ARG A 104 8.89 5.09 -6.57
N ASP A 105 10.02 4.61 -6.05
CA ASP A 105 11.10 4.06 -6.86
C ASP A 105 10.95 2.53 -6.92
N THR A 106 11.37 1.91 -8.02
CA THR A 106 11.33 0.44 -8.18
C THR A 106 12.45 0.01 -9.12
N THR A 107 13.35 -0.84 -8.62
CA THR A 107 14.47 -1.39 -9.38
C THR A 107 14.21 -2.87 -9.61
N ILE A 108 14.06 -3.28 -10.87
CA ILE A 108 13.99 -4.69 -11.26
C ILE A 108 15.34 -5.03 -11.93
N GLN A 109 16.08 -5.99 -11.36
CA GLN A 109 17.40 -6.40 -11.86
C GLN A 109 17.36 -7.40 -13.02
N ALA A 110 16.17 -7.93 -13.32
CA ALA A 110 15.91 -8.92 -14.35
C ALA A 110 14.57 -8.59 -15.04
N THR A 111 13.73 -9.59 -15.31
CA THR A 111 12.46 -9.41 -16.02
C THR A 111 11.38 -8.79 -15.13
N ASP A 112 10.81 -7.67 -15.57
CA ASP A 112 9.46 -7.22 -15.17
C ASP A 112 8.45 -7.70 -16.23
N LYS A 113 7.33 -8.30 -15.79
CA LYS A 113 6.26 -8.75 -16.67
C LYS A 113 4.90 -8.42 -16.06
N THR A 114 4.28 -7.38 -16.59
CA THR A 114 2.89 -7.01 -16.27
C THR A 114 1.93 -7.57 -17.31
N LEU A 115 0.88 -8.26 -16.85
CA LEU A 115 -0.25 -8.70 -17.69
C LEU A 115 -1.53 -8.04 -17.17
N VAL A 116 -2.15 -7.18 -17.98
CA VAL A 116 -3.47 -6.59 -17.70
C VAL A 116 -4.46 -7.17 -18.70
N LEU A 117 -5.48 -7.89 -18.20
CA LEU A 117 -6.54 -8.46 -19.06
C LEU A 117 -7.62 -7.43 -19.43
N GLY A 118 -7.83 -6.43 -18.57
CA GLY A 118 -8.65 -5.26 -18.84
C GLY A 118 -7.85 -4.08 -19.38
N THR A 119 -8.38 -2.87 -19.20
CA THR A 119 -7.71 -1.63 -19.61
C THR A 119 -6.60 -1.24 -18.63
N SER A 120 -5.42 -0.88 -19.16
CA SER A 120 -4.38 -0.17 -18.41
C SER A 120 -4.41 1.31 -18.79
N THR A 121 -4.35 2.20 -17.80
CA THR A 121 -4.41 3.67 -17.99
C THR A 121 -3.32 4.35 -17.18
N LEU A 122 -2.55 5.23 -17.80
CA LEU A 122 -1.54 6.06 -17.16
C LEU A 122 -1.87 7.54 -17.37
N LEU A 123 -2.10 8.26 -16.27
CA LEU A 123 -2.19 9.72 -16.24
C LEU A 123 -0.98 10.24 -15.47
N ALA A 124 -0.08 10.95 -16.14
CA ALA A 124 1.16 11.46 -15.57
C ALA A 124 1.49 12.85 -16.13
N GLY A 125 2.17 13.69 -15.34
CA GLY A 125 2.62 15.02 -15.80
C GLY A 125 3.69 14.95 -16.89
N ALA A 126 4.50 13.89 -16.88
CA ALA A 126 5.42 13.53 -17.95
C ALA A 126 5.63 12.00 -17.94
N VAL A 127 5.94 11.43 -19.11
CA VAL A 127 6.34 10.03 -19.27
C VAL A 127 7.64 10.02 -20.08
N GLN A 128 8.64 9.29 -19.61
CA GLN A 128 9.89 9.03 -20.33
C GLN A 128 10.09 7.52 -20.38
N GLN A 129 10.34 7.00 -21.57
CA GLN A 129 10.58 5.58 -21.82
C GLN A 129 11.90 5.48 -22.60
N VAL A 130 12.84 4.74 -22.04
CA VAL A 130 14.18 4.54 -22.59
C VAL A 130 14.48 3.05 -22.47
N ALA A 131 14.99 2.47 -23.55
CA ALA A 131 15.47 1.09 -23.59
C ALA A 131 16.86 1.08 -24.24
N GLU A 132 17.77 0.26 -23.71
CA GLU A 132 19.08 0.03 -24.31
C GLU A 132 19.03 -0.98 -25.47
N GLY A 133 18.04 -1.88 -25.44
CA GLY A 133 17.71 -2.82 -26.51
C GLY A 133 16.41 -2.46 -27.23
N ASP A 134 15.79 -3.47 -27.85
CA ASP A 134 14.58 -3.27 -28.66
C ASP A 134 13.41 -2.69 -27.86
N TYR A 135 12.80 -1.63 -28.40
CA TYR A 135 11.55 -1.05 -27.92
C TYR A 135 10.46 -1.26 -28.97
N SER A 136 9.33 -1.87 -28.57
CA SER A 136 8.25 -2.21 -29.49
C SER A 136 6.87 -1.92 -28.91
N LEU A 137 5.98 -1.40 -29.75
CA LEU A 137 4.57 -1.13 -29.46
C LEU A 137 3.72 -1.83 -30.51
N ALA A 138 2.75 -2.63 -30.07
CA ALA A 138 1.87 -3.39 -30.95
C ALA A 138 0.42 -3.35 -30.42
N THR A 139 -0.53 -3.36 -31.35
CA THR A 139 -1.97 -3.44 -31.07
C THR A 139 -2.64 -4.27 -32.16
N SER A 140 -3.67 -5.03 -31.80
CA SER A 140 -4.53 -5.77 -32.75
C SER A 140 -5.64 -4.91 -33.35
N SER A 141 -5.76 -3.67 -32.89
CA SER A 141 -6.79 -2.71 -33.29
C SER A 141 -6.12 -1.36 -33.62
N ASN A 142 -6.73 -0.24 -33.24
CA ASN A 142 -6.24 1.09 -33.56
C ASN A 142 -5.04 1.48 -32.69
N TYR A 143 -4.06 2.14 -33.31
CA TYR A 143 -3.01 2.91 -32.62
C TYR A 143 -3.30 4.40 -32.84
N LEU A 144 -3.38 5.18 -31.76
CA LEU A 144 -3.61 6.62 -31.79
C LEU A 144 -2.51 7.33 -31.00
N ALA A 145 -1.70 8.11 -31.71
CA ALA A 145 -0.78 9.07 -31.12
C ALA A 145 -1.31 10.48 -31.39
N SER A 146 -1.62 11.23 -30.32
CA SER A 146 -2.06 12.63 -30.41
C SER A 146 -1.08 13.51 -29.64
N VAL A 147 -0.53 14.52 -30.31
CA VAL A 147 0.54 15.38 -29.77
C VAL A 147 0.15 16.84 -29.98
N GLY A 148 -0.08 17.57 -28.90
CA GLY A 148 -0.52 18.97 -28.95
C GLY A 148 0.57 20.01 -29.24
N LYS A 149 1.83 19.58 -29.42
CA LYS A 149 2.99 20.42 -29.75
C LYS A 149 3.86 19.74 -30.81
N ASN A 150 5.07 19.33 -30.46
CA ASN A 150 6.05 18.76 -31.38
C ASN A 150 6.14 17.24 -31.19
N ALA A 151 6.06 16.49 -32.29
CA ALA A 151 6.51 15.10 -32.35
C ALA A 151 7.87 15.08 -33.08
N SER A 152 8.89 14.48 -32.45
CA SER A 152 10.21 14.29 -33.05
C SER A 152 10.50 12.80 -33.10
N ILE A 153 10.97 12.32 -34.26
CA ILE A 153 11.38 10.93 -34.47
C ILE A 153 12.74 11.00 -35.14
N ASP A 154 13.77 10.52 -34.44
CA ASP A 154 15.11 10.34 -34.99
C ASP A 154 15.30 8.85 -35.30
N VAL A 155 15.85 8.54 -36.48
CA VAL A 155 16.08 7.19 -36.97
C VAL A 155 17.46 7.15 -37.60
N GLY A 156 18.46 6.67 -36.87
CA GLY A 156 19.86 6.65 -37.33
C GLY A 156 20.16 5.67 -38.48
N GLN A 157 19.18 4.86 -38.90
CA GLN A 157 19.31 3.91 -40.01
C GLN A 157 18.05 3.95 -40.90
N THR A 158 17.24 2.88 -40.91
CA THR A 158 16.13 2.70 -41.85
C THR A 158 14.78 2.85 -41.15
N LEU A 159 13.94 3.75 -41.66
CA LEU A 159 12.51 3.78 -41.34
C LEU A 159 11.73 2.97 -42.39
N ILE A 160 10.94 1.98 -41.96
CA ILE A 160 10.07 1.20 -42.83
C ILE A 160 8.62 1.36 -42.36
N GLU A 161 7.74 1.82 -43.25
CA GLU A 161 6.31 1.94 -43.01
C GLU A 161 5.55 1.11 -44.04
N LYS A 162 4.70 0.18 -43.57
CA LYS A 162 3.82 -0.62 -44.44
C LYS A 162 2.37 -0.27 -44.15
N ILE A 163 1.72 0.41 -45.11
CA ILE A 163 0.38 0.97 -44.95
C ILE A 163 -0.53 0.35 -46.01
N GLY A 164 -1.65 -0.26 -45.57
CA GLY A 164 -2.51 -1.05 -46.45
C GLY A 164 -3.47 -0.24 -47.34
N LEU A 165 -3.82 0.99 -46.95
CA LEU A 165 -4.79 1.83 -47.66
C LEU A 165 -4.24 3.23 -47.95
N LEU A 166 -4.21 4.11 -46.93
CA LEU A 166 -3.87 5.53 -47.11
C LEU A 166 -2.82 5.98 -46.09
N LYS A 167 -1.74 6.59 -46.56
CA LYS A 167 -0.91 7.51 -45.79
C LYS A 167 -1.32 8.94 -46.15
N GLN A 168 -1.87 9.68 -45.20
CA GLN A 168 -2.22 11.08 -45.39
C GLN A 168 -1.35 11.96 -44.50
N SER A 169 -0.81 13.05 -45.06
CA SER A 169 -0.07 14.07 -44.33
C SER A 169 -0.60 15.43 -44.78
N ILE A 170 -1.05 16.24 -43.84
CA ILE A 170 -1.63 17.56 -44.10
C ILE A 170 -0.84 18.57 -43.27
N ALA A 171 -0.04 19.40 -43.93
CA ALA A 171 0.72 20.46 -43.27
C ALA A 171 0.06 21.81 -43.52
N GLY A 172 -0.25 22.56 -42.46
CA GLY A 172 -0.88 23.89 -42.57
C GLY A 172 0.05 25.00 -43.07
N VAL A 173 1.37 24.79 -43.07
CA VAL A 173 2.37 25.80 -43.50
C VAL A 173 3.41 25.20 -44.44
N LYS A 174 4.07 24.10 -44.04
CA LYS A 174 5.16 23.50 -44.81
C LYS A 174 5.33 22.02 -44.49
N GLN A 175 5.53 21.22 -45.53
CA GLN A 175 6.14 19.90 -45.45
C GLN A 175 7.47 19.95 -46.23
N LYS A 176 8.52 19.29 -45.72
CA LYS A 176 9.83 19.25 -46.37
C LYS A 176 10.36 17.82 -46.32
N ILE A 177 10.72 17.27 -47.47
CA ILE A 177 11.45 16.00 -47.59
C ILE A 177 12.77 16.35 -48.29
N VAL A 178 13.89 15.95 -47.70
CA VAL A 178 15.23 16.36 -48.13
C VAL A 178 16.15 15.15 -48.02
N ALA A 179 16.76 14.76 -49.14
CA ALA A 179 17.92 13.88 -49.10
C ALA A 179 19.16 14.71 -48.67
N PRO A 180 20.15 14.10 -47.99
CA PRO A 180 21.43 14.73 -47.77
C PRO A 180 22.03 15.24 -49.10
N VAL A 181 22.69 16.38 -49.05
CA VAL A 181 23.59 16.79 -50.14
C VAL A 181 24.88 16.01 -49.94
N VAL A 182 25.35 15.33 -50.99
CA VAL A 182 26.61 14.57 -51.03
C VAL A 182 27.79 15.53 -51.20
#